data_AF-A0A8H3F841-F1
#
_entry.id   AF-A0A8H3F841-F1
#
_cell.length_a   1.000
_cell.length_b   1.000
_cell.length_c   1.000
_cell.angle_alpha   90.00
_cell.angle_beta   90.00
_cell.angle_gamma   90.00
#
_symmetry.space_group_name_H-M   'P 1'
#
loop_
_entity.id
_entity.type
_entity.pdbx_description
1 polymer ?
#
loop_
_entity_poly.entity_id
_entity_poly.type
_entity_poly.pdbx_seq_one_letter_code
_entity_poly.pdbx_strand_id
1 'polypeptide(L)'
;MDPESKVSLEASAFYHFKSECEANGLLDRPDYISSDDLCDGINDDVTLLRFLRARQFGVKNAVDFFRTACQVRRDSRFLRFYENVDVPDYEEARKLIMPWTGRRDKQGLPICLFNLKYTTSNLEAYKKSCDSRSTSRPSPRALPSDVVPRSLAAFEGMVRFVLSLCSLIRNRPSSEVSVFQATVIADISAVSSMQIWRIRSWLECFSKILADAYPEILGRVIVIGAPSLKDNEVLPTLASYIDIANVPEKYGGEHDFEHGMQPDLDPNQ
;
A
#
# COMPACT_ATOMS: atom_id res chain seq x y z
N MET A 1 -1.76 33.41 4.23
CA MET A 1 -2.55 32.78 5.31
C MET A 1 -1.55 32.23 6.31
N ASP A 2 -1.67 32.62 7.58
CA ASP A 2 -0.75 32.19 8.63
C ASP A 2 -0.91 30.68 8.94
N PRO A 3 0.14 29.94 9.35
CA PRO A 3 0.06 28.50 9.59
C PRO A 3 -1.06 28.07 10.55
N GLU A 4 -1.34 28.84 11.61
CA GLU A 4 -2.40 28.48 12.56
C GLU A 4 -3.79 28.57 11.92
N SER A 5 -4.02 29.64 11.13
CA SER A 5 -5.27 29.81 10.39
C SER A 5 -5.47 28.72 9.34
N LYS A 6 -4.38 28.24 8.71
CA LYS A 6 -4.42 27.10 7.78
C LYS A 6 -4.82 25.81 8.50
N VAL A 7 -4.19 25.51 9.63
CA VAL A 7 -4.50 24.30 10.43
C VAL A 7 -5.95 24.30 10.90
N SER A 8 -6.44 25.45 11.36
CA SER A 8 -7.84 25.59 11.79
C SER A 8 -8.84 25.33 10.64
N LEU A 9 -8.56 25.86 9.44
CA LEU A 9 -9.38 25.61 8.25
C LEU A 9 -9.33 24.15 7.80
N GLU A 10 -8.17 23.52 7.81
CA GLU A 10 -8.01 22.10 7.48
C GLU A 10 -8.77 21.20 8.46
N ALA A 11 -8.71 21.52 9.76
CA ALA A 11 -9.48 20.82 10.79
C ALA A 11 -11.00 20.99 10.58
N SER A 12 -11.46 22.20 10.31
CA SER A 12 -12.88 22.46 10.00
C SER A 12 -13.35 21.71 8.76
N ALA A 13 -12.53 21.68 7.70
CA ALA A 13 -12.82 20.92 6.49
C ALA A 13 -12.90 19.42 6.77
N PHE A 14 -12.04 18.90 7.65
CA PHE A 14 -12.06 17.50 8.05
C PHE A 14 -13.35 17.12 8.79
N TYR A 15 -13.77 17.90 9.79
CA TYR A 15 -15.02 17.62 10.50
C TYR A 15 -16.24 17.72 9.59
N HIS A 16 -16.28 18.71 8.69
CA HIS A 16 -17.35 18.82 7.71
C HIS A 16 -17.37 17.62 6.75
N PHE A 17 -16.20 17.23 6.22
CA PHE A 17 -16.08 16.05 5.37
C PHE A 17 -16.54 14.76 6.06
N LYS A 18 -16.12 14.54 7.31
CA LYS A 18 -16.53 13.38 8.11
C LYS A 18 -18.05 13.35 8.31
N SER A 19 -18.65 14.48 8.66
CA SER A 19 -20.11 14.61 8.82
C SER A 19 -20.87 14.31 7.52
N GLU A 20 -20.38 14.79 6.37
CA GLU A 20 -20.98 14.49 5.07
C GLU A 20 -20.85 13.01 4.72
N CYS A 21 -19.71 12.38 4.99
CA CYS A 21 -19.54 10.94 4.79
C CYS A 21 -20.49 10.12 5.65
N GLU A 22 -20.69 10.50 6.92
CA GLU A 22 -21.64 9.84 7.83
C GLU A 22 -23.09 9.98 7.33
N ALA A 23 -23.52 11.20 6.96
CA ALA A 23 -24.86 11.45 6.44
C ALA A 23 -25.16 10.68 5.14
N ASN A 24 -24.12 10.30 4.39
CA ASN A 24 -24.23 9.53 3.15
C ASN A 24 -24.01 8.01 3.34
N GLY A 25 -23.90 7.51 4.58
CA GLY A 25 -23.64 6.09 4.88
C GLY A 25 -22.26 5.59 4.40
N LEU A 26 -21.31 6.50 4.17
CA LEU A 26 -19.97 6.12 3.68
C LEU A 26 -19.06 5.64 4.82
N LEU A 27 -19.45 5.88 6.08
CA LEU A 27 -18.73 5.44 7.28
C LEU A 27 -19.34 4.18 7.91
N ASP A 28 -20.37 3.61 7.29
CA ASP A 28 -20.96 2.36 7.75
C ASP A 28 -19.89 1.26 7.80
N ARG A 29 -19.90 0.47 8.88
CA ARG A 29 -19.01 -0.69 9.00
C ARG A 29 -19.32 -1.66 7.86
N PRO A 30 -18.32 -2.04 7.04
CA PRO A 30 -18.55 -3.02 5.99
C PRO A 30 -18.98 -4.37 6.57
N ASP A 31 -19.93 -5.03 5.91
CA ASP A 31 -20.58 -6.27 6.35
C ASP A 31 -19.63 -7.49 6.38
N TYR A 32 -18.52 -7.42 5.67
CA TYR A 32 -17.48 -8.46 5.63
C TYR A 32 -16.43 -8.33 6.74
N ILE A 33 -16.48 -7.30 7.59
CA ILE A 33 -15.56 -7.13 8.71
C ILE A 33 -16.25 -7.59 10.00
N SER A 34 -15.56 -8.39 10.81
CA SER A 34 -16.06 -8.83 12.12
C SER A 34 -16.38 -7.64 13.02
N SER A 35 -17.33 -7.81 13.96
CA SER A 35 -17.61 -6.80 14.98
C SER A 35 -16.39 -6.50 15.86
N ASP A 36 -15.51 -7.49 16.02
CA ASP A 36 -14.33 -7.41 16.89
C ASP A 36 -13.10 -6.84 16.17
N ASP A 37 -13.17 -6.67 14.84
CA ASP A 37 -12.07 -6.14 14.04
C ASP A 37 -12.14 -4.62 13.90
N LEU A 38 -10.96 -3.99 13.79
CA LEU A 38 -10.83 -2.56 13.54
C LEU A 38 -11.11 -2.22 12.07
N CYS A 39 -11.62 -1.01 11.83
CA CYS A 39 -11.82 -0.45 10.49
C CYS A 39 -10.60 0.33 9.97
N ASP A 40 -9.43 0.11 10.59
CA ASP A 40 -8.16 0.74 10.21
C ASP A 40 -7.92 0.62 8.72
N GLY A 41 -7.50 1.72 8.09
CA GLY A 41 -7.20 1.73 6.66
C GLY A 41 -8.39 1.71 5.71
N ILE A 42 -9.63 1.63 6.22
CA ILE A 42 -10.86 1.52 5.41
C ILE A 42 -11.67 2.82 5.44
N ASN A 43 -12.17 3.19 6.62
CA ASN A 43 -12.99 4.39 6.84
C ASN A 43 -12.68 5.09 8.17
N ASP A 44 -11.51 4.80 8.75
CA ASP A 44 -10.97 5.51 9.91
C ASP A 44 -10.55 6.96 9.56
N ASP A 45 -10.30 7.77 10.60
CA ASP A 45 -9.96 9.19 10.44
C ASP A 45 -8.71 9.40 9.59
N VAL A 46 -7.73 8.50 9.71
CA VAL A 46 -6.51 8.52 8.90
C VAL A 46 -6.85 8.32 7.42
N THR A 47 -7.72 7.37 7.10
CA THR A 47 -8.17 7.15 5.72
C THR A 47 -8.94 8.33 5.18
N LEU A 48 -9.89 8.88 5.94
CA LEU A 48 -10.64 10.06 5.53
C LEU A 48 -9.69 11.24 5.23
N LEU A 49 -8.69 11.46 6.07
CA LEU A 49 -7.73 12.54 5.88
C LEU A 49 -6.92 12.38 4.57
N ARG A 50 -6.60 11.15 4.15
CA ARG A 50 -5.95 10.89 2.85
C ARG A 50 -6.81 11.36 1.68
N PHE A 51 -8.10 11.03 1.69
CA PHE A 51 -9.03 11.45 0.64
C PHE A 51 -9.21 12.97 0.60
N LEU A 52 -9.30 13.60 1.77
CA LEU A 52 -9.44 15.04 1.88
C LEU A 52 -8.19 15.78 1.39
N ARG A 53 -6.99 15.31 1.76
CA ARG A 53 -5.70 15.85 1.28
C ARG A 53 -5.54 15.71 -0.23
N ALA A 54 -5.89 14.56 -0.79
CA ALA A 54 -5.86 14.31 -2.23
C ALA A 54 -6.78 15.23 -3.05
N ARG A 55 -7.72 15.90 -2.38
CA ARG A 55 -8.61 16.91 -2.97
C ARG A 55 -8.37 18.30 -2.41
N GLN A 56 -7.19 18.54 -1.86
CA GLN A 56 -6.74 19.84 -1.35
C GLN A 56 -7.75 20.46 -0.36
N PHE A 57 -8.31 19.61 0.51
CA PHE A 57 -9.34 19.98 1.50
C PHE A 57 -10.67 20.47 0.92
N GLY A 58 -10.91 20.21 -0.38
CA GLY A 58 -12.21 20.43 -1.03
C GLY A 58 -13.23 19.34 -0.64
N VAL A 59 -14.07 19.65 0.36
CA VAL A 59 -15.03 18.70 0.97
C VAL A 59 -15.89 17.97 -0.06
N LYS A 60 -16.62 18.68 -0.93
CA LYS A 60 -17.52 18.06 -1.92
C LYS A 60 -16.79 17.06 -2.83
N ASN A 61 -15.63 17.46 -3.36
CA ASN A 61 -14.82 16.61 -4.23
C ASN A 61 -14.24 15.41 -3.47
N ALA A 62 -13.93 15.57 -2.18
CA ALA A 62 -13.47 14.48 -1.33
C ALA A 62 -14.59 13.47 -1.04
N VAL A 63 -15.83 13.93 -0.81
CA VAL A 63 -17.01 13.04 -0.65
C VAL A 63 -17.24 12.22 -1.89
N ASP A 64 -17.27 12.86 -3.06
CA ASP A 64 -17.48 12.15 -4.33
C ASP A 64 -16.35 11.16 -4.59
N PHE A 65 -15.10 11.55 -4.32
CA PHE A 65 -13.94 10.69 -4.48
C PHE A 65 -13.96 9.49 -3.52
N PHE A 66 -14.28 9.70 -2.24
CA PHE A 66 -14.38 8.63 -1.26
C PHE A 66 -15.55 7.68 -1.59
N ARG A 67 -16.68 8.21 -2.06
CA ARG A 67 -17.80 7.39 -2.55
C ARG A 67 -17.38 6.47 -3.70
N THR A 68 -16.64 7.00 -4.68
CA THR A 68 -16.09 6.19 -5.78
C THR A 68 -15.11 5.13 -5.26
N ALA A 69 -14.23 5.46 -4.31
CA ALA A 69 -13.32 4.49 -3.71
C ALA A 69 -14.07 3.36 -2.98
N CYS A 70 -15.10 3.70 -2.20
CA CYS A 70 -15.97 2.73 -1.54
C CYS A 70 -16.62 1.79 -2.57
N GLN A 71 -17.06 2.31 -3.71
CA GLN A 71 -17.61 1.49 -4.80
C GLN A 71 -16.55 0.58 -5.43
N VAL A 72 -15.36 1.10 -5.75
CA VAL A 72 -14.23 0.30 -6.29
C VAL A 72 -13.86 -0.85 -5.34
N ARG A 73 -13.79 -0.57 -4.03
CA ARG A 73 -13.48 -1.58 -3.00
C ARG A 73 -14.57 -2.66 -2.93
N ARG A 74 -15.85 -2.28 -3.00
CA ARG A 74 -16.98 -3.24 -3.02
C ARG A 74 -16.95 -4.10 -4.29
N ASP A 75 -16.83 -3.49 -5.46
CA ASP A 75 -16.95 -4.17 -6.76
C ASP A 75 -15.78 -5.12 -7.01
N SER A 76 -14.57 -4.74 -6.56
CA SER A 76 -13.36 -5.53 -6.79
C SER A 76 -13.24 -6.76 -5.89
N ARG A 77 -14.03 -6.85 -4.82
CA ARG A 77 -14.07 -7.97 -3.84
C ARG A 77 -12.71 -8.34 -3.19
N PHE A 78 -11.65 -7.54 -3.36
CA PHE A 78 -10.33 -7.86 -2.79
C PHE A 78 -10.31 -7.79 -1.26
N LEU A 79 -11.14 -6.94 -0.64
CA LEU A 79 -11.27 -6.91 0.83
C LEU A 79 -11.83 -8.23 1.36
N ARG A 80 -12.85 -8.76 0.69
CA ARG A 80 -13.38 -10.08 1.02
C ARG A 80 -12.35 -11.20 0.81
N PHE A 81 -11.48 -11.08 -0.19
CA PHE A 81 -10.37 -12.02 -0.33
C PHE A 81 -9.38 -11.88 0.83
N TYR A 82 -8.98 -10.66 1.20
CA TYR A 82 -8.06 -10.44 2.34
C TYR A 82 -8.56 -11.08 3.63
N GLU A 83 -9.85 -10.99 3.92
CA GLU A 83 -10.48 -11.59 5.11
C GLU A 83 -10.57 -13.13 5.08
N ASN A 84 -10.52 -13.75 3.90
CA ASN A 84 -10.83 -15.18 3.73
C ASN A 84 -9.69 -16.00 3.10
N VAL A 85 -8.58 -15.37 2.75
CA VAL A 85 -7.44 -16.03 2.10
C VAL A 85 -6.63 -16.82 3.13
N ASP A 86 -6.25 -18.04 2.75
CA ASP A 86 -5.33 -18.84 3.56
C ASP A 86 -3.92 -18.21 3.56
N VAL A 87 -3.24 -18.27 4.70
CA VAL A 87 -1.92 -17.64 4.89
C VAL A 87 -0.90 -17.96 3.77
N PRO A 88 -0.75 -19.22 3.31
CA PRO A 88 0.18 -19.52 2.22
C PRO A 88 -0.17 -18.82 0.90
N ASP A 89 -1.47 -18.74 0.57
CA ASP A 89 -1.96 -18.07 -0.64
C ASP A 89 -1.75 -16.55 -0.56
N TYR A 90 -1.93 -15.98 0.63
CA TYR A 90 -1.62 -14.58 0.90
C TYR A 90 -0.13 -14.29 0.77
N GLU A 91 0.74 -15.14 1.33
CA GLU A 91 2.20 -14.96 1.27
C GLU A 91 2.73 -15.01 -0.17
N GLU A 92 2.17 -15.84 -1.04
CA GLU A 92 2.52 -15.82 -2.47
C GLU A 92 2.06 -14.53 -3.17
N ALA A 93 0.86 -14.04 -2.85
CA ALA A 93 0.35 -12.77 -3.38
C ALA A 93 1.22 -11.57 -2.93
N ARG A 94 1.63 -11.56 -1.65
CA ARG A 94 2.43 -10.51 -1.01
C ARG A 94 3.74 -10.26 -1.75
N LYS A 95 4.39 -11.32 -2.24
CA LYS A 95 5.66 -11.21 -2.97
C LYS A 95 5.54 -10.44 -4.29
N LEU A 96 4.34 -10.28 -4.85
CA LEU A 96 4.17 -9.63 -6.15
C LEU A 96 4.10 -8.11 -6.08
N ILE A 97 3.67 -7.55 -4.93
CA ILE A 97 3.38 -6.12 -4.86
C ILE A 97 3.83 -5.48 -3.55
N MET A 98 4.81 -4.57 -3.69
CA MET A 98 5.33 -3.71 -2.63
C MET A 98 5.42 -4.39 -1.24
N PRO A 99 6.01 -5.60 -1.12
CA PRO A 99 6.20 -6.23 0.18
C PRO A 99 6.97 -5.29 1.11
N TRP A 100 6.47 -5.17 2.34
CA TRP A 100 7.18 -4.48 3.42
C TRP A 100 8.43 -5.28 3.78
N THR A 101 9.55 -4.58 3.94
CA THR A 101 10.84 -5.16 4.34
C THR A 101 10.86 -5.57 5.82
N GLY A 102 9.94 -5.04 6.63
CA GLY A 102 10.00 -5.11 8.09
C GLY A 102 10.74 -3.91 8.72
N ARG A 103 11.38 -3.09 7.89
CA ARG A 103 12.10 -1.86 8.30
C ARG A 103 11.33 -0.59 7.97
N ARG A 104 11.82 0.53 8.50
CA ARG A 104 11.23 1.86 8.35
C ARG A 104 12.28 2.90 7.98
N ASP A 105 11.83 3.97 7.34
CA ASP A 105 12.67 5.10 7.00
C ASP A 105 12.91 6.01 8.23
N LYS A 106 13.70 7.08 8.05
CA LYS A 106 14.04 8.02 9.13
C LYS A 106 12.83 8.76 9.72
N GLN A 107 11.67 8.72 9.06
CA GLN A 107 10.41 9.30 9.54
C GLN A 107 9.51 8.24 10.22
N GLY A 108 9.92 6.97 10.21
CA GLY A 108 9.16 5.85 10.75
C GLY A 108 8.14 5.28 9.76
N LEU A 109 8.21 5.64 8.47
CA LEU A 109 7.34 5.08 7.43
C LEU A 109 7.84 3.70 7.01
N PRO A 110 6.97 2.70 6.80
CA PRO A 110 7.38 1.38 6.32
C PRO A 110 8.12 1.48 4.98
N ILE A 111 9.21 0.73 4.85
CA ILE A 111 9.96 0.60 3.60
C ILE A 111 9.44 -0.60 2.83
N CYS A 112 8.85 -0.38 1.67
CA CYS A 112 8.42 -1.42 0.75
C CYS A 112 9.40 -1.57 -0.41
N LEU A 113 9.69 -2.80 -0.81
CA LEU A 113 10.56 -3.10 -1.95
C LEU A 113 9.72 -3.63 -3.12
N PHE A 114 9.71 -2.94 -4.24
CA PHE A 114 9.05 -3.37 -5.46
C PHE A 114 10.08 -3.67 -6.55
N ASN A 115 10.40 -4.95 -6.74
CA ASN A 115 11.31 -5.41 -7.78
C ASN A 115 10.54 -5.84 -9.04
N LEU A 116 10.66 -5.04 -10.11
CA LEU A 116 9.94 -5.29 -11.35
C LEU A 116 10.42 -6.55 -12.07
N LYS A 117 11.70 -6.91 -11.94
CA LYS A 117 12.24 -8.14 -12.52
C LYS A 117 11.62 -9.36 -11.86
N TYR A 118 11.49 -9.36 -10.54
CA TYR A 118 10.81 -10.43 -9.81
C TYR A 118 9.35 -10.58 -10.27
N THR A 119 8.59 -9.49 -10.26
CA THR A 119 7.18 -9.51 -10.65
C THR A 119 6.99 -9.98 -12.09
N THR A 120 7.77 -9.44 -13.05
CA THR A 120 7.69 -9.87 -14.47
C THR A 120 8.04 -11.34 -14.68
N SER A 121 8.90 -11.91 -13.84
CA SER A 121 9.36 -13.30 -14.00
C SER A 121 8.38 -14.30 -13.37
N ASN A 122 7.66 -13.90 -12.33
CA ASN A 122 6.79 -14.78 -11.55
C ASN A 122 5.29 -14.61 -11.82
N LEU A 123 4.85 -13.49 -12.42
CA LEU A 123 3.43 -13.18 -12.59
C LEU A 123 2.65 -14.26 -13.35
N GLU A 124 3.21 -14.78 -14.45
CA GLU A 124 2.54 -15.81 -15.26
C GLU A 124 2.45 -17.17 -14.54
N ALA A 125 3.49 -17.56 -13.80
CA ALA A 125 3.44 -18.77 -12.99
C ALA A 125 2.41 -18.64 -11.86
N TYR A 126 2.35 -17.46 -11.22
CA TYR A 126 1.38 -17.17 -10.19
C TYR A 126 -0.06 -17.20 -10.73
N LYS A 127 -0.34 -16.56 -11.88
CA LYS A 127 -1.65 -16.61 -12.56
C LYS A 127 -2.12 -18.04 -12.78
N LYS A 128 -1.27 -18.88 -13.39
CA LYS A 128 -1.57 -20.30 -13.63
C LYS A 128 -1.88 -21.06 -12.34
N SER A 129 -1.17 -20.74 -11.26
CA SER A 129 -1.42 -21.34 -9.94
C SER A 129 -2.79 -20.91 -9.36
N CYS A 130 -3.23 -19.68 -9.62
CA CYS A 130 -4.54 -19.20 -9.17
C CYS A 130 -5.67 -19.88 -9.94
N ASP A 131 -5.52 -20.05 -11.25
CA ASP A 131 -6.49 -20.73 -12.11
C ASP A 131 -6.69 -22.20 -11.70
N SER A 132 -5.60 -22.92 -11.39
CA SER A 132 -5.67 -24.33 -10.99
C SER A 132 -6.33 -24.53 -9.63
N ARG A 133 -6.22 -23.57 -8.70
CA ARG A 133 -6.89 -23.62 -7.39
C ARG A 133 -8.38 -23.32 -7.49
N SER A 134 -8.77 -22.43 -8.41
CA SER A 134 -10.18 -21.99 -8.56
C SER A 134 -11.13 -23.08 -9.07
N THR A 135 -10.64 -24.13 -9.71
CA THR A 135 -11.46 -25.23 -10.26
C THR A 135 -11.86 -26.29 -9.23
N SER A 136 -11.31 -26.23 -8.01
CA SER A 136 -11.44 -27.32 -7.03
C SER A 136 -12.61 -27.19 -6.05
N ARG A 137 -13.26 -26.01 -5.91
CA ARG A 137 -14.39 -25.82 -4.97
C ARG A 137 -15.39 -24.74 -5.42
N PRO A 138 -16.65 -25.10 -5.76
CA PRO A 138 -17.74 -24.13 -5.84
C PRO A 138 -18.19 -23.81 -4.41
N SER A 139 -17.60 -22.78 -3.81
CA SER A 139 -17.98 -22.26 -2.50
C SER A 139 -18.36 -20.78 -2.62
N PRO A 140 -19.32 -20.25 -1.84
CA PRO A 140 -19.52 -18.81 -1.69
C PRO A 140 -18.29 -18.07 -1.11
N ARG A 141 -17.26 -18.82 -0.65
CA ARG A 141 -15.90 -18.35 -0.31
C ARG A 141 -14.87 -18.53 -1.43
N ALA A 142 -15.30 -18.85 -2.66
CA ALA A 142 -14.39 -19.01 -3.79
C ALA A 142 -13.57 -17.74 -3.99
N LEU A 143 -12.25 -17.90 -3.89
CA LEU A 143 -11.28 -16.82 -4.09
C LEU A 143 -11.26 -16.41 -5.57
N PRO A 144 -11.04 -15.13 -5.90
CA PRO A 144 -10.86 -14.72 -7.29
C PRO A 144 -9.70 -15.51 -7.93
N SER A 145 -9.89 -15.99 -9.16
CA SER A 145 -8.81 -16.57 -9.96
C SER A 145 -7.86 -15.50 -10.50
N ASP A 146 -8.37 -14.28 -10.71
CA ASP A 146 -7.59 -13.16 -11.21
C ASP A 146 -6.52 -12.70 -10.21
N VAL A 147 -5.33 -12.41 -10.73
CA VAL A 147 -4.17 -11.94 -9.98
C VAL A 147 -4.38 -10.54 -9.42
N VAL A 148 -5.13 -9.66 -10.09
CA VAL A 148 -5.29 -8.27 -9.66
C VAL A 148 -5.97 -8.17 -8.27
N PRO A 149 -7.15 -8.80 -8.02
CA PRO A 149 -7.76 -8.81 -6.69
C PRO A 149 -6.87 -9.42 -5.61
N ARG A 150 -6.07 -10.46 -5.95
CA ARG A 150 -5.15 -11.09 -4.99
C ARG A 150 -3.99 -10.16 -4.62
N SER A 151 -3.40 -9.47 -5.60
CA SER A 151 -2.38 -8.45 -5.35
C SER A 151 -2.94 -7.29 -4.52
N LEU A 152 -4.17 -6.86 -4.78
CA LEU A 152 -4.81 -5.81 -3.99
C LEU A 152 -5.08 -6.23 -2.55
N ALA A 153 -5.41 -7.49 -2.31
CA ALA A 153 -5.53 -7.99 -0.95
C ALA A 153 -4.19 -8.05 -0.20
N ALA A 154 -3.09 -8.39 -0.88
CA ALA A 154 -1.77 -8.23 -0.28
C ALA A 154 -1.47 -6.76 0.06
N PHE A 155 -1.87 -5.84 -0.81
CA PHE A 155 -1.76 -4.40 -0.55
C PHE A 155 -2.64 -3.97 0.64
N GLU A 156 -3.82 -4.55 0.82
CA GLU A 156 -4.67 -4.34 2.00
C GLU A 156 -3.96 -4.70 3.31
N GLY A 157 -3.19 -5.78 3.35
CA GLY A 157 -2.40 -6.09 4.54
C GLY A 157 -1.35 -5.03 4.84
N MET A 158 -0.74 -4.41 3.82
CA MET A 158 0.11 -3.25 4.05
C MET A 158 -0.69 -2.06 4.64
N VAL A 159 -1.87 -1.76 4.08
CA VAL A 159 -2.68 -0.60 4.51
C VAL A 159 -3.29 -0.78 5.89
N ARG A 160 -3.86 -1.95 6.19
CA ARG A 160 -4.64 -2.20 7.41
C ARG A 160 -3.80 -2.72 8.56
N PHE A 161 -2.71 -3.44 8.26
CA PHE A 161 -1.85 -4.01 9.28
C PHE A 161 -0.52 -3.26 9.40
N VAL A 162 0.24 -3.11 8.31
CA VAL A 162 1.60 -2.54 8.41
C VAL A 162 1.59 -1.06 8.82
N LEU A 163 0.70 -0.24 8.26
CA LEU A 163 0.60 1.17 8.64
C LEU A 163 0.18 1.33 10.12
N SER A 164 -0.82 0.56 10.57
CA SER A 164 -1.25 0.56 11.98
C SER A 164 -0.13 0.10 12.90
N LEU A 165 0.57 -0.98 12.56
CA LEU A 165 1.72 -1.47 13.32
C LEU A 165 2.82 -0.41 13.44
N CYS A 166 3.18 0.25 12.33
CA CYS A 166 4.18 1.31 12.34
C CYS A 166 3.74 2.54 13.16
N SER A 167 2.43 2.81 13.23
CA SER A 167 1.86 3.90 14.03
C SER A 167 2.05 3.68 15.53
N LEU A 168 2.02 2.42 15.99
CA LEU A 168 2.19 2.06 17.40
C LEU A 168 3.62 2.27 17.90
N ILE A 169 4.60 2.27 17.00
CA ILE A 169 6.00 2.41 17.38
C ILE A 169 6.33 3.89 17.63
N ARG A 170 6.74 4.17 18.87
CA ARG A 170 6.95 5.55 19.36
C ARG A 170 8.36 6.08 19.14
N ASN A 171 9.33 5.21 18.85
CA ASN A 171 10.70 5.61 18.51
C ASN A 171 10.80 6.13 17.06
N ARG A 172 10.18 7.30 16.79
CA ARG A 172 10.26 8.02 15.52
C ARG A 172 10.00 9.52 15.73
N PRO A 173 10.49 10.41 14.84
CA PRO A 173 10.41 11.86 15.04
C PRO A 173 9.00 12.42 15.26
N SER A 174 7.98 11.86 14.61
CA SER A 174 6.59 12.34 14.67
C SER A 174 5.65 11.31 15.29
N SER A 175 6.00 10.79 16.47
CA SER A 175 5.30 9.68 17.15
C SER A 175 3.83 9.96 17.52
N GLU A 176 3.42 11.23 17.57
CA GLU A 176 2.03 11.66 17.82
C GLU A 176 1.12 11.51 16.58
N VAL A 177 1.69 11.45 15.37
CA VAL A 177 0.94 11.40 14.12
C VAL A 177 0.94 9.98 13.59
N SER A 178 -0.22 9.33 13.44
CA SER A 178 -0.31 7.98 12.85
C SER A 178 0.39 7.89 11.50
N VAL A 179 1.03 6.77 11.23
CA VAL A 179 1.65 6.46 9.94
C VAL A 179 0.55 6.16 8.93
N PHE A 180 0.55 6.87 7.80
CA PHE A 180 -0.46 6.75 6.75
C PHE A 180 0.12 6.58 5.34
N GLN A 181 1.46 6.55 5.26
CA GLN A 181 2.26 6.53 4.05
C GLN A 181 3.36 5.48 4.12
N ALA A 182 3.85 5.06 2.96
CA ALA A 182 5.01 4.19 2.81
C ALA A 182 6.11 4.87 1.97
N THR A 183 7.36 4.48 2.24
CA THR A 183 8.50 4.72 1.36
C THR A 183 8.71 3.48 0.50
N VAL A 184 8.65 3.64 -0.83
CA VAL A 184 8.78 2.55 -1.80
C VAL A 184 10.10 2.66 -2.54
N ILE A 185 10.91 1.62 -2.48
CA ILE A 185 12.05 1.41 -3.36
C ILE A 185 11.54 0.61 -4.57
N ALA A 186 11.45 1.25 -5.73
CA ALA A 186 10.99 0.63 -6.97
C ALA A 186 12.19 0.32 -7.87
N ASP A 187 12.58 -0.94 -7.96
CA ASP A 187 13.73 -1.38 -8.75
C ASP A 187 13.29 -1.88 -10.13
N ILE A 188 13.66 -1.11 -11.14
CA ILE A 188 13.41 -1.38 -12.56
C ILE A 188 14.70 -1.64 -13.35
N SER A 189 15.86 -1.70 -12.69
CA SER A 189 17.18 -1.77 -13.34
C SER A 189 17.39 -3.04 -14.19
N ALA A 190 16.76 -4.16 -13.81
CA ALA A 190 17.01 -5.48 -14.38
C ALA A 190 15.93 -5.96 -15.39
N VAL A 191 15.04 -5.09 -15.83
CA VAL A 191 13.97 -5.45 -16.79
C VAL A 191 14.28 -5.02 -18.22
N SER A 192 14.05 -5.93 -19.17
CA SER A 192 14.05 -5.55 -20.59
C SER A 192 12.71 -4.94 -20.99
N SER A 193 12.70 -4.16 -22.09
CA SER A 193 11.46 -3.58 -22.62
C SER A 193 10.38 -4.64 -22.86
N MET A 194 10.74 -5.83 -23.36
CA MET A 194 9.80 -6.92 -23.58
C MET A 194 9.15 -7.40 -22.27
N GLN A 195 9.88 -7.43 -21.17
CA GLN A 195 9.33 -7.80 -19.86
C GLN A 195 8.34 -6.74 -19.35
N ILE A 196 8.65 -5.45 -19.53
CA ILE A 196 7.74 -4.34 -19.18
C ILE A 196 6.43 -4.45 -19.96
N TRP A 197 6.51 -4.70 -21.28
CA TRP A 197 5.33 -4.87 -22.13
C TRP A 197 4.40 -6.00 -21.66
N ARG A 198 4.96 -7.12 -21.17
CA ARG A 198 4.17 -8.28 -20.68
C ARG A 198 3.30 -7.96 -19.46
N ILE A 199 3.75 -7.04 -18.61
CA ILE A 199 3.04 -6.70 -17.36
C ILE A 199 2.32 -5.35 -17.44
N ARG A 200 2.40 -4.66 -18.58
CA ARG A 200 1.84 -3.32 -18.77
C ARG A 200 0.37 -3.23 -18.35
N SER A 201 -0.47 -4.12 -18.87
CA SER A 201 -1.91 -4.12 -18.56
C SER A 201 -2.18 -4.35 -17.07
N TRP A 202 -1.42 -5.24 -16.43
CA TRP A 202 -1.53 -5.48 -14.99
C TRP A 202 -1.10 -4.24 -14.18
N LEU A 203 0.04 -3.62 -14.53
CA LEU A 203 0.51 -2.38 -13.90
C LEU A 203 -0.47 -1.22 -14.08
N GLU A 204 -1.03 -1.04 -15.27
CA GLU A 204 -2.02 0.01 -15.57
C GLU A 204 -3.28 -0.19 -14.73
N CYS A 205 -3.80 -1.41 -14.69
CA CYS A 205 -4.98 -1.76 -13.88
C CYS A 205 -4.73 -1.53 -12.39
N PHE A 206 -3.61 -2.05 -11.88
CA PHE A 206 -3.25 -1.92 -10.47
C PHE A 206 -3.01 -0.46 -10.07
N SER A 207 -2.25 0.30 -10.87
CA SER A 207 -1.98 1.72 -10.61
C SER A 207 -3.26 2.55 -10.61
N LYS A 208 -4.20 2.26 -11.52
CA LYS A 208 -5.50 2.92 -11.55
C LYS A 208 -6.28 2.65 -10.26
N ILE A 209 -6.32 1.41 -9.79
CA ILE A 209 -7.01 1.07 -8.55
C ILE A 209 -6.35 1.75 -7.34
N LEU A 210 -5.01 1.80 -7.29
CA LEU A 210 -4.31 2.56 -6.25
C LEU A 210 -4.67 4.05 -6.27
N ALA A 211 -4.68 4.68 -7.44
CA ALA A 211 -5.07 6.08 -7.57
C ALA A 211 -6.53 6.33 -7.18
N ASP A 212 -7.43 5.39 -7.52
CA ASP A 212 -8.87 5.54 -7.30
C ASP A 212 -9.30 5.19 -5.86
N ALA A 213 -8.62 4.25 -5.19
CA ALA A 213 -9.03 3.73 -3.88
C ALA A 213 -8.02 3.94 -2.74
N TYR A 214 -6.78 4.34 -3.03
CA TYR A 214 -5.70 4.46 -2.04
C TYR A 214 -4.88 5.74 -2.23
N PRO A 215 -5.54 6.91 -2.21
CA PRO A 215 -4.83 8.17 -2.35
C PRO A 215 -3.84 8.38 -1.21
N GLU A 216 -2.77 9.12 -1.49
CA GLU A 216 -1.78 9.56 -0.50
C GLU A 216 -1.06 8.44 0.27
N ILE A 217 -1.10 7.18 -0.20
CA ILE A 217 -0.37 6.07 0.46
C ILE A 217 1.11 6.03 0.07
N LEU A 218 1.41 6.26 -1.21
CA LEU A 218 2.79 6.25 -1.70
C LEU A 218 3.42 7.61 -1.38
N GLY A 219 3.97 7.76 -0.17
CA GLY A 219 4.55 9.03 0.28
C GLY A 219 5.84 9.35 -0.46
N ARG A 220 6.72 8.36 -0.62
CA ARG A 220 7.96 8.51 -1.39
C ARG A 220 8.18 7.29 -2.27
N VAL A 221 8.50 7.51 -3.54
CA VAL A 221 8.87 6.44 -4.48
C VAL A 221 10.25 6.74 -5.05
N ILE A 222 11.22 5.88 -4.75
CA ILE A 222 12.61 5.99 -5.23
C ILE A 222 12.79 4.95 -6.32
N VAL A 223 12.96 5.40 -7.57
CA VAL A 223 13.02 4.51 -8.74
C VAL A 223 14.47 4.22 -9.12
N ILE A 224 14.92 2.99 -8.87
CA ILE A 224 16.27 2.52 -9.20
C ILE A 224 16.28 1.98 -10.63
N GLY A 225 17.28 2.37 -11.42
CA GLY A 225 17.36 2.05 -12.85
C GLY A 225 16.64 3.04 -13.76
N ALA A 226 16.07 4.11 -13.21
CA ALA A 226 15.60 5.23 -14.01
C ALA A 226 16.78 6.04 -14.57
N PRO A 227 16.69 6.63 -15.79
CA PRO A 227 17.77 7.43 -16.37
C PRO A 227 18.24 8.60 -15.50
N SER A 228 17.37 9.10 -14.62
CA SER A 228 17.64 10.20 -13.70
C SER A 228 18.43 9.82 -12.45
N LEU A 229 18.63 8.52 -12.17
CA LEU A 229 19.33 8.03 -10.98
C LEU A 229 20.42 7.06 -11.41
N LYS A 230 21.68 7.47 -11.33
CA LYS A 230 22.82 6.63 -11.70
C LYS A 230 23.13 5.63 -10.59
N ASP A 231 23.77 4.52 -10.96
CA ASP A 231 24.10 3.44 -10.02
C ASP A 231 24.92 3.91 -8.80
N ASN A 232 25.90 4.81 -9.01
CA ASN A 232 26.71 5.36 -7.93
C ASN A 232 25.98 6.41 -7.07
N GLU A 233 24.78 6.83 -7.45
CA GLU A 233 23.92 7.78 -6.73
C GLU A 233 22.81 7.06 -5.95
N VAL A 234 22.61 5.76 -6.16
CA VAL A 234 21.55 4.96 -5.51
C VAL A 234 21.67 5.00 -3.99
N LEU A 235 22.80 4.54 -3.42
CA LEU A 235 22.98 4.53 -1.97
C LEU A 235 22.92 5.94 -1.36
N PRO A 236 23.61 6.97 -1.89
CA PRO A 236 23.47 8.33 -1.38
C PRO A 236 22.01 8.84 -1.37
N THR A 237 21.24 8.53 -2.41
CA THR A 237 19.83 8.91 -2.50
C THR A 237 18.99 8.19 -1.45
N LEU A 238 19.14 6.87 -1.31
CA LEU A 238 18.44 6.09 -0.28
C LEU A 238 18.81 6.56 1.12
N ALA A 239 20.10 6.76 1.39
CA ALA A 239 20.64 7.19 2.68
C ALA A 239 20.16 8.59 3.12
N SER A 240 19.71 9.43 2.18
CA SER A 240 19.09 10.72 2.52
C SER A 240 17.74 10.58 3.24
N TYR A 241 17.09 9.42 3.11
CA TYR A 241 15.75 9.16 3.65
C TYR A 241 15.67 7.95 4.59
N ILE A 242 16.53 6.96 4.38
CA ILE A 242 16.54 5.68 5.07
C ILE A 242 17.89 5.56 5.80
N ASP A 243 17.89 5.06 7.04
CA ASP A 243 19.14 4.72 7.73
C ASP A 243 19.85 3.58 7.00
N ILE A 244 21.18 3.65 6.87
CA ILE A 244 21.96 2.68 6.07
C ILE A 244 21.72 1.23 6.55
N ALA A 245 21.53 1.05 7.86
CA ALA A 245 21.16 -0.22 8.50
C ALA A 245 19.82 -0.83 8.01
N ASN A 246 18.94 0.00 7.44
CA ASN A 246 17.62 -0.40 6.91
C ASN A 246 17.59 -0.44 5.37
N VAL A 247 18.69 -0.07 4.70
CA VAL A 247 18.82 -0.16 3.24
C VAL A 247 19.27 -1.59 2.87
N PRO A 248 18.59 -2.28 1.93
CA PRO A 248 19.04 -3.60 1.48
C PRO A 248 20.49 -3.62 0.98
N GLU A 249 21.23 -4.69 1.28
CA GLU A 249 22.63 -4.87 0.86
C GLU A 249 22.84 -4.71 -0.65
N LYS A 250 21.86 -5.17 -1.45
CA LYS A 250 21.84 -4.99 -2.91
C LYS A 250 22.05 -3.54 -3.33
N TYR A 251 21.61 -2.58 -2.53
CA TYR A 251 21.71 -1.15 -2.79
C TYR A 251 22.82 -0.47 -1.98
N GLY A 252 23.75 -1.24 -1.41
CA GLY A 252 24.90 -0.77 -0.65
C GLY A 252 24.63 -0.47 0.82
N GLY A 253 23.48 -0.91 1.37
CA GLY A 253 23.19 -0.82 2.80
C GLY A 253 23.66 -2.05 3.58
N GLU A 254 23.12 -2.21 4.79
CA GLU A 254 23.49 -3.30 5.72
C GLU A 254 22.33 -4.25 6.03
N HIS A 255 21.16 -4.04 5.41
CA HIS A 255 19.99 -4.88 5.65
C HIS A 255 20.05 -6.11 4.73
N ASP A 256 20.27 -7.29 5.32
CA ASP A 256 20.18 -8.58 4.62
C ASP A 256 18.72 -8.91 4.28
N PHE A 257 18.24 -8.31 3.18
CA PHE A 257 16.88 -8.47 2.69
C PHE A 257 16.84 -8.58 1.17
N GLU A 258 16.23 -9.66 0.69
CA GLU A 258 15.92 -9.89 -0.70
C GLU A 258 14.41 -9.79 -0.96
N HIS A 259 14.05 -9.42 -2.19
CA HIS A 259 12.66 -9.30 -2.60
C HIS A 259 11.91 -10.62 -2.41
N GLY A 260 10.82 -10.57 -1.64
CA GLY A 260 9.94 -11.72 -1.40
C GLY A 260 10.22 -12.46 -0.09
N MET A 261 11.28 -12.10 0.65
CA MET A 261 11.45 -12.53 2.03
C MET A 261 10.27 -12.09 2.91
N GLN A 262 10.10 -12.78 4.04
CA GLN A 262 9.20 -12.30 5.09
C GLN A 262 9.76 -10.99 5.67
N PRO A 263 8.90 -10.10 6.19
CA PRO A 263 9.37 -8.90 6.86
C PRO A 263 10.35 -9.25 7.98
N ASP A 264 11.55 -8.69 7.93
CA ASP A 264 12.53 -8.77 9.00
C ASP A 264 12.33 -7.53 9.89
N LEU A 265 11.85 -7.75 11.12
CA LEU A 265 11.53 -6.69 12.06
C LEU A 265 12.77 -6.25 12.83
N ASP A 266 12.93 -4.94 13.00
CA ASP A 266 14.08 -4.38 13.74
C ASP A 266 14.09 -4.97 15.17
N PRO A 267 15.19 -5.59 15.62
CA PRO A 267 15.26 -6.23 16.94
C PRO A 267 15.15 -5.23 18.11
N ASN A 268 15.34 -3.92 17.86
CA ASN A 268 15.33 -2.88 18.89
C ASN A 268 14.02 -2.06 18.96
N GLN A 269 12.89 -2.64 18.52
CA GLN A 269 11.58 -1.97 18.54
C GLN A 269 11.01 -1.73 19.93
#